data_AF-A0A920EBG6-F1
#
_entry.id   AF-A0A920EBG6-F1
#
_cell.length_a   1.000
_cell.length_b   1.000
_cell.length_c   1.000
_cell.angle_alpha   90.00
_cell.angle_beta   90.00
_cell.angle_gamma   90.00
#
_symmetry.space_group_name_H-M   'P 1'
#
loop_
_entity.id
_entity.type
_entity.pdbx_description
1 polymer ?
#
loop_
_entity_poly.entity_id
_entity_poly.type
_entity_poly.pdbx_seq_one_letter_code
_entity_poly.pdbx_strand_id
1 'polypeptide(L)' 'MAGKPIVPMCWSVDRYWRASGWDRLIIPKPFARGQFVMGQPMHIEKLDKAGLEAARKAIETTMNEQADMIDIAVTGHAIR' A
#
# COMPACT_ATOMS: atom_id res chain seq x y z
N MET A 1 -24.52 -3.06 2.54
CA MET A 1 -23.29 -3.07 1.72
C MET A 1 -22.57 -4.37 1.99
N ALA A 2 -22.28 -5.12 0.93
CA ALA A 2 -21.95 -6.56 0.98
C ALA A 2 -20.60 -6.81 1.68
N GLY A 3 -20.53 -7.86 2.52
CA GLY A 3 -19.32 -8.34 3.20
C GLY A 3 -18.27 -8.88 2.23
N LYS A 4 -17.80 -8.00 1.35
CA LYS A 4 -16.75 -8.27 0.37
C LYS A 4 -15.40 -8.06 1.04
N PRO A 5 -14.39 -8.88 0.69
CA PRO A 5 -13.07 -8.71 1.24
C PRO A 5 -12.39 -7.44 0.72
N ILE A 6 -11.52 -6.89 1.55
CA ILE A 6 -10.59 -5.82 1.20
C ILE A 6 -9.28 -6.47 0.77
N VAL A 7 -8.80 -6.17 -0.42
CA VAL A 7 -7.51 -6.68 -0.92
C VAL A 7 -6.50 -5.54 -0.85
N PRO A 8 -5.49 -5.60 0.04
CA PRO A 8 -4.45 -4.58 0.08
C PRO A 8 -3.57 -4.72 -1.16
N MET A 9 -3.23 -3.59 -1.77
CA MET A 9 -2.41 -3.53 -2.97
C MET A 9 -1.39 -2.39 -2.85
N CYS A 10 -0.15 -2.68 -3.21
CA CYS A 10 0.95 -1.71 -3.20
C CYS A 10 1.73 -1.82 -4.52
N TRP A 11 2.38 -0.73 -4.92
CA TRP A 11 3.18 -0.67 -6.13
C TRP A 11 4.41 0.22 -5.92
N SER A 12 5.49 -0.07 -6.65
CA SER A 12 6.70 0.74 -6.66
C SER A 12 7.34 0.75 -8.05
N VAL A 13 8.21 1.72 -8.29
CA VAL A 13 8.86 1.96 -9.59
C VAL A 13 10.34 2.27 -9.43
N ASP A 14 11.16 1.79 -10.36
CA ASP A 14 12.62 1.93 -10.32
C ASP A 14 13.10 3.39 -10.49
N ARG A 15 12.32 4.21 -11.21
CA ARG A 15 12.67 5.58 -11.58
C ARG A 15 11.43 6.48 -11.52
N TYR A 16 11.48 7.46 -10.62
CA TYR A 16 10.36 8.37 -10.42
C TYR A 16 10.80 9.80 -10.13
N TRP A 17 9.88 10.73 -10.30
CA TRP A 17 9.90 12.04 -9.65
C TRP A 17 8.99 11.99 -8.42
N ARG A 18 9.37 12.69 -7.35
CA ARG A 18 8.56 12.83 -6.15
C ARG A 18 8.13 14.28 -6.03
N ALA A 19 6.82 14.51 -5.98
CA ALA A 19 6.28 15.85 -5.75
C ALA A 19 6.65 16.32 -4.34
N SER A 20 6.91 17.63 -4.19
CA SER A 20 7.16 18.26 -2.89
C SER A 20 5.88 18.71 -2.18
N GLY A 21 4.71 18.40 -2.76
CA GLY A 21 3.40 18.70 -2.19
C GLY A 21 3.09 17.89 -0.93
N TRP A 22 1.94 18.19 -0.33
CA TRP A 22 1.48 17.57 0.92
C TRP A 22 1.25 16.06 0.79
N ASP A 23 1.05 15.55 -0.43
CA ASP A 23 0.79 14.14 -0.72
C ASP A 23 2.02 13.35 -1.21
N ARG A 24 3.16 14.03 -1.43
CA ARG A 24 4.43 13.44 -1.91
C ARG A 24 4.26 12.47 -3.09
N LEU A 25 3.39 12.79 -4.03
CA LEU A 25 3.04 11.91 -5.15
C LEU A 25 4.28 11.39 -5.92
N ILE A 26 4.30 10.08 -6.19
CA ILE A 26 5.28 9.42 -7.05
C ILE A 26 4.79 9.47 -8.50
N ILE A 27 5.57 10.10 -9.37
CA ILE A 27 5.32 10.14 -10.82
C ILE A 27 6.37 9.27 -11.51
N PRO A 28 6.01 8.10 -12.07
CA PRO A 28 6.94 7.25 -12.81
C PRO A 28 7.53 8.01 -14.01
N LYS A 29 8.85 7.92 -14.20
CA LYS A 29 9.49 8.49 -15.39
C LYS A 29 9.12 7.67 -16.62
N PRO A 30 9.15 8.24 -17.84
CA PRO A 30 8.99 7.45 -19.06
C PRO A 30 9.92 6.23 -19.07
N PHE A 31 9.34 5.06 -19.39
CA PHE A 31 10.02 3.75 -19.42
C PHE A 31 10.48 3.22 -18.06
N ALA A 32 10.01 3.78 -16.94
CA ALA A 32 10.24 3.19 -15.63
C ALA A 32 9.64 1.78 -15.54
N ARG A 33 10.32 0.89 -14.83
CA ARG A 33 9.81 -0.46 -14.55
C ARG A 33 9.12 -0.42 -13.20
N GLY A 34 7.85 -0.79 -13.19
CA GLY A 34 7.05 -0.91 -11.98
C GLY A 34 6.80 -2.36 -11.61
N GLN A 35 6.66 -2.61 -10.31
CA GLN A 35 6.11 -3.85 -9.78
C GLN A 35 4.90 -3.50 -8.92
N PHE A 36 3.93 -4.41 -8.85
CA PHE A 36 2.82 -4.32 -7.90
C PHE A 36 2.67 -5.65 -7.18
N VAL A 37 2.21 -5.57 -5.93
CA VAL A 37 1.87 -6.72 -5.09
C VAL A 37 0.42 -6.61 -4.68
N MET A 38 -0.28 -7.73 -4.73
CA MET A 38 -1.62 -7.89 -4.18
C MET A 38 -1.53 -8.81 -2.98
N GLY A 39 -2.01 -8.35 -1.83
CA GLY A 39 -2.03 -9.11 -0.61
C GLY A 39 -3.19 -10.10 -0.53
N GLN A 40 -3.26 -10.77 0.61
CA GLN A 40 -4.35 -11.69 0.91
C GLN A 40 -5.66 -10.91 1.17
N PRO A 41 -6.81 -11.41 0.69
CA PRO A 41 -8.11 -10.80 0.97
C PRO A 41 -8.43 -10.78 2.48
N MET A 42 -8.62 -9.58 3.04
CA MET A 42 -9.00 -9.35 4.42
C MET A 42 -10.52 -9.23 4.53
N HIS A 43 -11.16 -10.11 5.31
CA HIS A 43 -12.60 -10.06 5.54
C HIS A 43 -12.89 -9.26 6.81
N ILE A 44 -13.65 -8.18 6.68
CA ILE A 44 -14.09 -7.37 7.82
C ILE A 44 -15.57 -7.62 8.06
N GLU A 45 -15.87 -8.22 9.21
CA GLU A 45 -17.24 -8.40 9.68
C GLU A 45 -17.82 -7.08 10.22
N LYS A 46 -19.10 -7.08 10.60
CA LYS A 46 -19.66 -5.92 11.30
C LYS A 46 -19.05 -5.84 12.69
N LEU A 47 -18.25 -4.81 12.92
CA LEU A 47 -17.58 -4.55 14.18
C LEU A 47 -18.19 -3.33 14.89
N ASP A 48 -17.99 -3.26 16.21
CA ASP A 48 -18.22 -2.04 16.96
C ASP A 48 -17.10 -1.00 16.67
N LYS A 49 -17.15 0.18 17.31
CA LYS A 49 -16.15 1.23 17.07
C LYS A 49 -14.73 0.78 17.38
N ALA A 50 -14.55 -0.01 18.45
CA ALA A 50 -13.23 -0.49 18.86
C ALA A 50 -12.68 -1.52 17.86
N GLY A 51 -13.51 -2.47 17.42
CA GLY A 51 -13.15 -3.44 16.41
C GLY A 51 -12.86 -2.80 15.06
N LEU A 52 -13.60 -1.76 14.67
CA LEU A 52 -13.34 -1.02 13.43
C LEU A 52 -11.96 -0.35 13.45
N GLU A 53 -11.56 0.27 14.56
CA GLU A 53 -10.23 0.87 14.70
C GLU A 53 -9.11 -0.18 14.71
N ALA A 54 -9.35 -1.34 15.33
CA ALA A 54 -8.40 -2.44 15.27
C ALA A 54 -8.22 -2.95 13.83
N ALA A 55 -9.31 -3.11 13.09
CA ALA A 55 -9.28 -3.54 11.70
C ALA A 55 -8.60 -2.49 10.79
N ARG A 56 -8.87 -1.20 11.03
CA ARG A 56 -8.18 -0.08 10.35
C ARG A 56 -6.66 -0.18 10.53
N LYS A 57 -6.19 -0.36 11.77
CA LYS A 57 -4.76 -0.53 12.08
C LYS A 57 -4.18 -1.77 11.41
N ALA A 58 -4.90 -2.89 11.41
CA ALA A 58 -4.44 -4.13 10.77
C ALA A 58 -4.23 -3.96 9.26
N ILE A 59 -5.16 -3.28 8.58
CA ILE A 59 -5.02 -2.95 7.16
C ILE A 59 -3.82 -2.03 6.95
N GLU A 60 -3.70 -0.97 7.75
CA GLU A 60 -2.61 0.00 7.67
C GLU A 60 -1.23 -0.67 7.83
N THR A 61 -1.07 -1.53 8.85
CA THR A 61 0.16 -2.30 9.06
C THR A 61 0.46 -3.20 7.86
N THR A 62 -0.53 -3.94 7.36
CA THR A 62 -0.34 -4.84 6.21
C THR A 62 0.08 -4.07 4.95
N MET A 63 -0.54 -2.91 4.69
CA MET A 63 -0.20 -2.09 3.53
C MET A 63 1.19 -1.46 3.67
N ASN A 64 1.58 -1.00 4.86
CA ASN A 64 2.92 -0.45 5.09
C ASN A 64 4.01 -1.51 4.91
N GLU A 65 3.81 -2.72 5.42
CA GLU A 65 4.74 -3.83 5.23
C GLU A 65 4.88 -4.22 3.75
N GLN A 66 3.77 -4.23 3.01
CA GLN A 66 3.79 -4.49 1.56
C GLN A 66 4.48 -3.39 0.78
N ALA A 67 4.26 -2.14 1.14
CA ALA A 67 4.92 -0.98 0.53
C ALA A 67 6.43 -1.04 0.75
N ASP A 68 6.88 -1.25 1.99
CA ASP A 68 8.31 -1.37 2.31
C ASP A 68 8.96 -2.54 1.54
N MET A 69 8.29 -3.70 1.49
CA MET A 69 8.79 -4.87 0.78
C MET A 69 8.99 -4.61 -0.72
N ILE A 70 7.98 -4.03 -1.39
CA ILE A 70 8.07 -3.78 -2.82
C ILE A 70 9.02 -2.64 -3.16
N ASP A 71 9.12 -1.63 -2.30
CA ASP A 71 10.09 -0.55 -2.43
C ASP A 71 11.53 -1.08 -2.33
N ILE A 72 11.81 -1.94 -1.37
CA ILE A 72 13.12 -2.60 -1.23
C ILE A 72 13.41 -3.47 -2.46
N ALA A 73 12.43 -4.24 -2.93
CA ALA A 73 12.60 -5.10 -4.10
C ALA A 73 12.87 -4.31 -5.40
N VAL A 74 12.32 -3.11 -5.53
CA VAL A 74 12.42 -2.29 -6.76
C VAL A 74 13.56 -1.28 -6.72
N THR A 75 13.77 -0.63 -5.57
CA THR A 75 14.71 0.50 -5.41
C THR A 75 15.92 0.19 -4.52
N GLY A 76 15.87 -0.93 -3.76
CA GLY A 76 16.89 -1.29 -2.78
C GLY A 76 16.71 -0.65 -1.40
N HIS A 77 15.70 0.20 -1.20
CA HIS A 77 15.38 0.84 0.07
C HIS A 77 13.88 1.17 0.18
N ALA A 78 13.36 1.35 1.41
CA ALA A 78 11.99 1.83 1.60
C ALA A 78 11.84 3.30 1.16
N ILE A 79 10.71 3.67 0.57
CA ILE A 79 10.45 5.05 0.13
C ILE A 79 9.57 5.77 1.16
N ARG A 80 10.16 6.71 1.92
CA ARG A 80 9.46 7.52 2.95
C ARG A 80 9.14 8.95 2.49
#